data_AF-A0A316EK80-F1
#
_entry.id   AF-A0A316EK80-F1
#
_cell.length_a   1.000
_cell.length_b   1.000
_cell.length_c   1.000
_cell.angle_alpha   90.00
_cell.angle_beta   90.00
_cell.angle_gamma   90.00
#
_symmetry.space_group_name_H-M   'P 1'
#
loop_
_entity.id
_entity.type
_entity.pdbx_description
1 polymer ?
#
loop_
_entity_poly.entity_id
_entity_poly.type
_entity_poly.pdbx_seq_one_letter_code
_entity_poly.pdbx_strand_id
1 'polypeptide(L)'
;MTIKGMARAAATSVGMTVAGGTLLLLGGCSGLGLGSNSAERLAQQADAQIELAKMRDKEERAEYSDKGVYIGLIGRMQQEGLYYASLAHIDAYQQRFGATPELKLLRADALRETGQDDAAAQAYRELVTTDRAARAYHGLGLLAGRQGDFARAVMELRQATTLDPVSASIANDLGYALMRGGALQEAKVPVMQALQLDGANPRIVSNAAVWMMADGKRAQATAMMQQANLPESTRAAIRKEAERIARAVQARAGAGSSAGGKVAAARPLAMSDARAAQAGVQAAVQP
;
A
#
# COMPACT_ATOMS: atom_id res chain seq x y z
N MET A 1 28.99 30.81 42.20
CA MET A 1 29.72 29.84 43.05
C MET A 1 29.55 28.46 42.42
N THR A 2 30.52 27.58 42.17
CA THR A 2 31.97 27.54 42.35
C THR A 2 32.42 26.19 41.73
N ILE A 3 33.35 26.21 40.75
CA ILE A 3 34.49 25.27 40.52
C ILE A 3 34.17 23.80 40.12
N LYS A 4 34.56 23.27 38.95
CA LYS A 4 35.88 22.90 38.35
C LYS A 4 36.50 21.59 38.90
N GLY A 5 37.05 20.77 38.00
CA GLY A 5 37.96 19.63 38.29
C GLY A 5 37.60 18.40 37.43
N MET A 6 38.18 18.07 36.27
CA MET A 6 39.58 17.83 35.85
C MET A 6 40.33 16.69 36.56
N ALA A 7 40.98 15.88 35.70
CA ALA A 7 42.15 14.99 35.89
C ALA A 7 41.89 13.56 36.41
N ARG A 8 42.65 12.50 36.05
CA ARG A 8 43.53 12.09 34.92
C ARG A 8 44.13 10.73 35.36
N ALA A 9 44.61 9.93 34.40
CA ALA A 9 45.70 8.94 34.51
C ALA A 9 45.42 7.64 35.32
N ALA A 10 46.06 6.50 35.09
CA ALA A 10 46.89 5.91 34.03
C ALA A 10 47.31 4.49 34.52
N ALA A 11 47.80 3.66 33.60
CA ALA A 11 48.69 2.49 33.81
C ALA A 11 48.01 1.20 34.38
N THR A 12 48.42 -0.04 34.05
CA THR A 12 49.78 -0.55 33.82
C THR A 12 49.77 -1.98 33.24
N SER A 13 50.81 -2.30 32.45
CA SER A 13 51.58 -3.58 32.33
C SER A 13 50.87 -4.91 31.99
N VAL A 14 51.15 -5.53 30.83
CA VAL A 14 52.28 -6.42 30.45
C VAL A 14 52.11 -7.87 30.91
N GLY A 15 52.20 -8.81 29.96
CA GLY A 15 52.39 -10.24 30.20
C GLY A 15 52.54 -11.02 28.89
N MET A 16 53.78 -11.42 28.59
CA MET A 16 54.27 -12.02 27.34
C MET A 16 54.94 -13.36 27.67
N THR A 17 54.72 -14.43 26.92
CA THR A 17 55.54 -15.69 26.78
C THR A 17 54.75 -16.65 25.85
N VAL A 18 55.11 -17.01 24.61
CA VAL A 18 56.29 -17.65 23.96
C VAL A 18 56.46 -19.16 24.24
N ALA A 19 56.31 -20.00 23.19
CA ALA A 19 56.99 -21.28 22.90
C ALA A 19 56.45 -21.82 21.54
N GLY A 20 57.16 -22.41 20.56
CA GLY A 20 58.55 -22.82 20.36
C GLY A 20 58.61 -24.05 19.42
N GLY A 21 59.36 -23.98 18.30
CA GLY A 21 59.90 -25.10 17.47
C GLY A 21 58.94 -25.86 16.53
N THR A 22 59.29 -26.43 15.34
CA THR A 22 60.59 -26.98 14.86
C THR A 22 60.54 -27.31 13.34
N LEU A 23 61.57 -26.86 12.59
CA LEU A 23 62.38 -27.50 11.51
C LEU A 23 61.80 -28.24 10.26
N LEU A 24 62.25 -27.84 9.03
CA LEU A 24 62.89 -28.73 8.03
C LEU A 24 63.53 -27.98 6.83
N LEU A 25 64.54 -28.62 6.24
CA LEU A 25 65.71 -28.06 5.52
C LEU A 25 65.57 -27.85 3.98
N LEU A 26 66.18 -26.76 3.54
CA LEU A 26 67.01 -26.47 2.34
C LEU A 26 66.95 -27.38 1.10
N GLY A 27 66.55 -26.77 -0.02
CA GLY A 27 67.02 -27.06 -1.39
C GLY A 27 67.24 -25.73 -2.12
N GLY A 28 68.48 -25.45 -2.53
CA GLY A 28 68.89 -24.17 -3.10
C GLY A 28 68.73 -24.08 -4.62
N CYS A 29 68.33 -22.90 -5.10
CA CYS A 29 68.66 -22.40 -6.44
C CYS A 29 69.14 -20.95 -6.32
N SER A 30 70.35 -20.73 -6.83
CA SER A 30 71.04 -19.45 -6.89
C SER A 30 70.38 -18.51 -7.89
N GLY A 31 70.03 -17.30 -7.46
CA GLY A 31 69.55 -16.25 -8.36
C GLY A 31 68.89 -15.12 -7.59
N LEU A 32 69.60 -14.00 -7.51
CA LEU A 32 69.05 -12.64 -7.46
C LEU A 32 67.96 -12.40 -6.40
N GLY A 33 68.36 -11.93 -5.21
CA GLY A 33 67.52 -11.13 -4.32
C GLY A 33 66.04 -11.55 -4.27
N LEU A 34 65.78 -12.83 -3.97
CA LEU A 34 64.44 -13.37 -3.79
C LEU A 34 63.90 -12.86 -2.45
N GLY A 35 63.59 -11.58 -2.49
CA GLY A 35 63.27 -10.78 -1.32
C GLY A 35 62.03 -11.29 -0.64
N SER A 36 62.05 -11.17 0.68
CA SER A 36 60.90 -10.74 1.49
C SER A 36 59.86 -9.94 0.70
N ASN A 37 60.31 -9.12 -0.24
CA ASN A 37 59.55 -8.40 -1.25
C ASN A 37 58.48 -9.20 -2.02
N SER A 38 58.62 -10.48 -2.36
CA SER A 38 57.61 -11.16 -3.18
C SER A 38 56.37 -11.57 -2.36
N ALA A 39 56.59 -12.17 -1.19
CA ALA A 39 55.54 -12.48 -0.24
C ALA A 39 54.91 -11.21 0.36
N GLU A 40 55.74 -10.19 0.68
CA GLU A 40 55.26 -8.89 1.15
C GLU A 40 54.44 -8.16 0.07
N ARG A 41 54.84 -8.20 -1.21
CA ARG A 41 54.04 -7.62 -2.29
C ARG A 41 52.73 -8.35 -2.50
N LEU A 42 52.71 -9.68 -2.39
CA LEU A 42 51.48 -10.46 -2.47
C LEU A 42 50.52 -10.15 -1.30
N ALA A 43 51.06 -10.01 -0.09
CA ALA A 43 50.28 -9.59 1.09
C ALA A 43 49.74 -8.17 0.93
N GLN A 44 50.58 -7.21 0.52
CA GLN A 44 50.16 -5.84 0.24
C GLN A 44 49.13 -5.76 -0.90
N GLN A 45 49.25 -6.61 -1.92
CA GLN A 45 48.29 -6.68 -3.02
C GLN A 45 46.95 -7.28 -2.55
N ALA A 46 46.97 -8.28 -1.68
CA ALA A 46 45.76 -8.83 -1.07
C ALA A 46 45.08 -7.82 -0.15
N ASP A 47 45.84 -7.11 0.69
CA ASP A 47 45.33 -6.04 1.56
C ASP A 47 44.70 -4.91 0.73
N ALA A 48 45.37 -4.49 -0.35
CA ALA A 48 44.84 -3.49 -1.26
C ALA A 48 43.56 -3.95 -1.96
N GLN A 49 43.46 -5.22 -2.36
CA GLN A 49 42.24 -5.77 -2.97
C GLN A 49 41.08 -5.89 -1.97
N ILE A 50 41.36 -6.24 -0.71
CA ILE A 50 40.37 -6.27 0.37
C ILE A 50 39.87 -4.86 0.65
N GLU A 51 40.75 -3.85 0.72
CA GLU A 51 40.35 -2.45 0.91
C GLU A 51 39.57 -1.92 -0.30
N LEU A 52 39.97 -2.27 -1.53
CA LEU A 52 39.21 -1.91 -2.73
C LEU A 52 37.81 -2.54 -2.74
N ALA A 53 37.68 -3.79 -2.30
CA ALA A 53 36.40 -4.47 -2.16
C ALA A 53 35.52 -3.84 -1.07
N LYS A 54 36.11 -3.43 0.06
CA LYS A 54 35.40 -2.70 1.13
C LYS A 54 34.94 -1.32 0.67
N MET A 55 35.75 -0.61 -0.12
CA MET A 55 35.38 0.69 -0.69
C MET A 55 34.29 0.53 -1.74
N ARG A 56 34.37 -0.47 -2.61
CA ARG A 56 33.32 -0.80 -3.58
C ARG A 56 32.01 -1.19 -2.92
N ASP A 57 32.05 -1.97 -1.83
CA ASP A 57 30.87 -2.34 -1.02
C ASP A 57 30.32 -1.14 -0.22
N LYS A 58 31.17 -0.19 0.18
CA LYS A 58 30.76 1.06 0.87
C LYS A 58 30.17 2.09 -0.10
N GLU A 59 30.69 2.17 -1.33
CA GLU A 59 30.11 2.93 -2.44
C GLU A 59 28.80 2.28 -2.89
N GLU A 60 28.76 0.96 -3.11
CA GLU A 60 27.53 0.20 -3.40
C GLU A 60 26.47 0.35 -2.29
N ARG A 61 26.85 0.40 -1.01
CA ARG A 61 25.93 0.64 0.13
C ARG A 61 25.53 2.10 0.35
N ALA A 62 26.33 3.07 -0.10
CA ALA A 62 25.89 4.47 -0.22
C ALA A 62 24.99 4.68 -1.45
N GLU A 63 25.17 3.82 -2.46
CA GLU A 63 24.42 3.67 -3.71
C GLU A 63 23.14 2.81 -3.54
N TYR A 64 22.98 2.08 -2.41
CA TYR A 64 21.69 1.77 -1.74
C TYR A 64 21.01 3.06 -1.17
N SER A 65 21.11 4.09 -2.00
CA SER A 65 20.40 5.33 -2.21
C SER A 65 19.75 6.03 -1.03
N ASP A 66 20.37 7.15 -0.66
CA ASP A 66 19.75 8.35 -0.10
C ASP A 66 18.32 8.59 -0.62
N LYS A 67 18.03 8.27 -1.90
CA LYS A 67 16.68 8.31 -2.47
C LYS A 67 15.68 7.40 -1.73
N GLY A 68 16.01 6.13 -1.55
CA GLY A 68 15.13 5.16 -0.88
C GLY A 68 14.91 5.53 0.59
N VAL A 69 15.98 5.97 1.27
CA VAL A 69 15.91 6.46 2.65
C VAL A 69 15.02 7.71 2.75
N TYR A 70 15.16 8.66 1.82
CA TYR A 70 14.38 9.89 1.82
C TYR A 70 12.91 9.62 1.44
N ILE A 71 12.62 8.76 0.47
CA ILE A 71 11.25 8.30 0.20
C ILE A 71 10.65 7.64 1.46
N GLY A 72 11.42 6.80 2.16
CA GLY A 72 11.01 6.19 3.42
C GLY A 72 10.71 7.22 4.52
N LEU A 73 11.50 8.30 4.61
CA LEU A 73 11.22 9.43 5.50
C LEU A 73 9.87 10.09 5.15
N ILE A 74 9.64 10.43 3.87
CA ILE A 74 8.38 11.01 3.41
C ILE A 74 7.20 10.10 3.78
N GLY A 75 7.34 8.78 3.56
CA GLY A 75 6.33 7.79 3.94
C GLY A 75 6.03 7.78 5.45
N ARG A 76 7.06 7.82 6.30
CA ARG A 76 6.86 7.90 7.77
C ARG A 76 6.17 9.19 8.19
N MET A 77 6.55 10.33 7.61
CA MET A 77 5.87 11.60 7.87
C MET A 77 4.38 11.50 7.58
N GLN A 78 3.98 10.83 6.49
CA GLN A 78 2.58 10.60 6.17
C GLN A 78 1.88 9.66 7.16
N GLN A 79 2.55 8.61 7.64
CA GLN A 79 2.03 7.73 8.69
C GLN A 79 1.78 8.48 10.01
N GLU A 80 2.61 9.48 10.30
CA GLU A 80 2.48 10.38 11.46
C GLU A 80 1.48 11.54 11.22
N GLY A 81 0.87 11.62 10.02
CA GLY A 81 -0.09 12.67 9.68
C GLY A 81 0.54 14.02 9.30
N LEU A 82 1.86 14.09 9.16
CA LEU A 82 2.63 15.30 8.82
C LEU A 82 2.58 15.60 7.31
N TYR A 83 1.39 15.66 6.72
CA TYR A 83 1.21 15.75 5.27
C TYR A 83 1.75 17.04 4.65
N TYR A 84 1.58 18.20 5.31
CA TYR A 84 2.14 19.47 4.83
C TYR A 84 3.67 19.46 4.79
N ALA A 85 4.30 18.92 5.83
CA ALA A 85 5.75 18.76 5.86
C ALA A 85 6.21 17.73 4.81
N SER A 86 5.44 16.66 4.60
CA SER A 86 5.73 15.67 3.56
C SER A 86 5.72 16.30 2.16
N LEU A 87 4.81 17.25 1.88
CA LEU A 87 4.76 17.97 0.60
C LEU A 87 6.05 18.77 0.34
N ALA A 88 6.56 19.49 1.35
CA ALA A 88 7.82 20.22 1.24
C ALA A 88 9.01 19.27 0.97
N HIS A 89 9.05 18.12 1.65
CA HIS A 89 10.08 17.12 1.40
C HIS A 89 9.94 16.43 0.03
N ILE A 90 8.71 16.26 -0.47
CA ILE A 90 8.44 15.77 -1.82
C ILE A 90 8.96 16.76 -2.87
N ASP A 91 8.76 18.07 -2.67
CA ASP A 91 9.29 19.10 -3.56
C ASP A 91 10.82 19.07 -3.60
N ALA A 92 11.46 19.01 -2.43
CA ALA A 92 12.93 18.91 -2.33
C ALA A 92 13.47 17.60 -2.94
N TYR A 93 12.81 16.47 -2.70
CA TYR A 93 13.17 15.20 -3.31
C TYR A 93 13.08 15.29 -4.84
N GLN A 94 11.98 15.83 -5.36
CA GLN A 94 11.75 15.95 -6.80
C GLN A 94 12.81 16.81 -7.48
N GLN A 95 13.22 17.91 -6.87
CA GLN A 95 14.29 18.77 -7.38
C GLN A 95 15.63 18.03 -7.45
N ARG A 96 15.93 17.21 -6.43
CA ARG A 96 17.22 16.53 -6.31
C ARG A 96 17.31 15.26 -7.16
N PHE A 97 16.22 14.53 -7.27
CA PHE A 97 16.22 13.14 -7.77
C PHE A 97 15.23 12.88 -8.91
N GLY A 98 14.40 13.86 -9.25
CA GLY A 98 13.35 13.75 -10.25
C GLY A 98 12.03 13.17 -9.72
N ALA A 99 11.00 13.21 -10.55
CA ALA A 99 9.70 12.64 -10.23
C ALA A 99 9.66 11.16 -10.61
N THR A 100 9.18 10.32 -9.69
CA THR A 100 8.89 8.90 -9.93
C THR A 100 7.40 8.63 -9.70
N PRO A 101 6.82 7.54 -10.25
CA PRO A 101 5.43 7.16 -9.96
C PRO A 101 5.16 7.03 -8.46
N GLU A 102 6.13 6.51 -7.70
CA GLU A 102 6.03 6.40 -6.25
C GLU A 102 6.01 7.76 -5.53
N LEU A 103 6.87 8.69 -5.93
CA LEU A 103 6.86 10.04 -5.38
C LEU A 103 5.55 10.77 -5.73
N LYS A 104 5.08 10.63 -6.97
CA LYS A 104 3.80 11.19 -7.41
C LYS A 104 2.63 10.64 -6.59
N LEU A 105 2.67 9.35 -6.25
CA LEU A 105 1.65 8.73 -5.40
C LEU A 105 1.67 9.29 -3.97
N LEU A 106 2.86 9.44 -3.37
CA LEU A 106 3.00 10.09 -2.06
C LEU A 106 2.50 11.54 -2.11
N ARG A 107 2.76 12.28 -3.20
CA ARG A 107 2.21 13.63 -3.40
C ARG A 107 0.69 13.59 -3.47
N ALA A 108 0.10 12.69 -4.26
CA ALA A 108 -1.34 12.55 -4.40
C ALA A 108 -2.01 12.24 -3.05
N ASP A 109 -1.42 11.34 -2.25
CA ASP A 109 -1.88 11.01 -0.90
C ASP A 109 -1.83 12.25 0.01
N ALA A 110 -0.74 12.99 0.02
CA ALA A 110 -0.63 14.21 0.84
C ALA A 110 -1.60 15.32 0.38
N LEU A 111 -1.80 15.49 -0.93
CA LEU A 111 -2.80 16.44 -1.46
C LEU A 111 -4.21 16.05 -1.02
N ARG A 112 -4.57 14.76 -1.08
CA ARG A 112 -5.86 14.24 -0.61
C ARG A 112 -6.05 14.48 0.89
N GLU A 113 -5.02 14.26 1.70
CA GLU A 113 -5.13 14.43 3.16
C GLU A 113 -5.11 15.90 3.59
N THR A 114 -4.58 16.79 2.76
CA THR A 114 -4.62 18.25 2.97
C THR A 114 -5.81 18.95 2.30
N GLY A 115 -6.75 18.18 1.73
CA GLY A 115 -8.01 18.70 1.15
C GLY A 115 -7.87 19.34 -0.23
N GLN A 116 -6.72 19.19 -0.89
CA GLN A 116 -6.47 19.66 -2.25
C GLN A 116 -7.00 18.64 -3.27
N ASP A 117 -8.31 18.39 -3.23
CA ASP A 117 -8.95 17.24 -3.86
C ASP A 117 -8.77 17.21 -5.39
N ASP A 118 -8.87 18.35 -6.08
CA ASP A 118 -8.70 18.43 -7.53
C ASP A 118 -7.28 18.10 -7.97
N ALA A 119 -6.28 18.63 -7.25
CA ALA A 119 -4.87 18.36 -7.50
C ALA A 119 -4.53 16.89 -7.21
N ALA A 120 -5.09 16.33 -6.13
CA ALA A 120 -4.97 14.91 -5.82
C ALA A 120 -5.58 14.03 -6.93
N ALA A 121 -6.79 14.36 -7.40
CA ALA A 121 -7.45 13.64 -8.47
C ALA A 121 -6.67 13.69 -9.79
N GLN A 122 -6.05 14.82 -10.11
CA GLN A 122 -5.16 14.91 -11.27
C GLN A 122 -3.92 14.00 -11.09
N ALA A 123 -3.25 14.08 -9.94
CA ALA A 123 -2.07 13.28 -9.66
C ALA A 123 -2.35 11.77 -9.69
N TYR A 124 -3.48 11.31 -9.14
CA TYR A 124 -3.88 9.91 -9.24
C TYR A 124 -4.21 9.50 -10.68
N ARG A 125 -4.87 10.34 -11.48
CA ARG A 125 -5.16 10.03 -12.89
C ARG A 125 -3.90 9.81 -13.72
N GLU A 126 -2.79 10.49 -13.40
CA GLU A 126 -1.50 10.25 -14.06
C GLU A 126 -0.88 8.88 -13.71
N LEU A 127 -1.36 8.21 -12.65
CA LEU A 127 -0.81 6.96 -12.14
C LEU A 127 -1.60 5.71 -12.56
N VAL A 128 -2.79 5.86 -13.16
CA VAL A 128 -3.66 4.73 -13.53
C VAL A 128 -3.08 3.83 -14.61
N THR A 129 -2.08 4.29 -15.35
CA THR A 129 -1.36 3.53 -16.38
C THR A 129 0.01 3.02 -15.91
N THR A 130 0.31 3.13 -14.61
CA THR A 130 1.59 2.74 -14.01
C THR A 130 1.44 1.51 -13.12
N ASP A 131 2.55 1.01 -12.58
CA ASP A 131 2.56 -0.04 -11.55
C ASP A 131 1.92 0.41 -10.21
N ARG A 132 1.52 1.69 -10.10
CA ARG A 132 0.77 2.24 -8.97
C ARG A 132 -0.74 2.35 -9.23
N ALA A 133 -1.24 1.80 -10.34
CA ALA A 133 -2.64 1.93 -10.76
C ALA A 133 -3.65 1.51 -9.69
N ALA A 134 -3.43 0.39 -8.98
CA ALA A 134 -4.34 -0.07 -7.92
C ALA A 134 -4.54 0.99 -6.83
N ARG A 135 -3.44 1.57 -6.32
CA ARG A 135 -3.46 2.64 -5.31
C ARG A 135 -4.01 3.95 -5.88
N ALA A 136 -3.78 4.23 -7.15
CA ALA A 136 -4.33 5.41 -7.82
C ALA A 136 -5.86 5.36 -7.91
N TYR A 137 -6.41 4.23 -8.38
CA TYR A 137 -7.85 3.99 -8.41
C TYR A 137 -8.45 3.98 -7.00
N HIS A 138 -7.74 3.43 -6.00
CA HIS A 138 -8.16 3.52 -4.60
C HIS A 138 -8.28 4.98 -4.13
N GLY A 139 -7.26 5.81 -4.39
CA GLY A 139 -7.26 7.24 -4.07
C GLY A 139 -8.39 8.02 -4.74
N LEU A 140 -8.65 7.76 -6.04
CA LEU A 140 -9.79 8.35 -6.77
C LEU A 140 -11.13 7.93 -6.16
N GLY A 141 -11.27 6.67 -5.76
CA GLY A 141 -12.45 6.15 -5.09
C GLY A 141 -12.69 6.83 -3.73
N LEU A 142 -11.63 7.05 -2.95
CA LEU A 142 -11.70 7.76 -1.68
C LEU A 142 -12.12 9.23 -1.85
N LEU A 143 -11.60 9.92 -2.87
CA LEU A 143 -11.99 11.29 -3.20
C LEU A 143 -13.48 11.36 -3.59
N ALA A 144 -13.95 10.47 -4.46
CA ALA A 144 -15.35 10.40 -4.84
C ALA A 144 -16.26 10.12 -3.62
N GLY A 145 -15.85 9.20 -2.74
CA GLY A 145 -16.57 8.90 -1.51
C GLY A 145 -16.66 10.08 -0.55
N ARG A 146 -15.60 10.88 -0.42
CA ARG A 146 -15.58 12.12 0.38
C ARG A 146 -16.57 13.15 -0.16
N GLN A 147 -16.70 13.24 -1.49
CA GLN A 147 -17.66 14.12 -2.17
C GLN A 147 -19.10 13.58 -2.12
N GLY A 148 -19.31 12.36 -1.59
CA GLY A 148 -20.61 11.71 -1.54
C GLY A 148 -21.03 11.04 -2.85
N ASP A 149 -20.19 11.06 -3.88
CA ASP A 149 -20.40 10.35 -5.14
C ASP A 149 -20.02 8.88 -4.98
N PHE A 150 -20.89 8.13 -4.29
CA PHE A 150 -20.68 6.72 -4.04
C PHE A 150 -20.78 5.86 -5.30
N ALA A 151 -21.46 6.33 -6.35
CA ALA A 151 -21.51 5.62 -7.62
C ALA A 151 -20.13 5.59 -8.29
N ARG A 152 -19.48 6.76 -8.37
CA ARG A 152 -18.10 6.86 -8.86
C ARG A 152 -17.12 6.17 -7.92
N ALA A 153 -17.27 6.31 -6.61
CA ALA A 153 -16.41 5.62 -5.65
C ALA A 153 -16.40 4.11 -5.88
N VAL A 154 -17.57 3.48 -6.07
CA VAL A 154 -17.69 2.06 -6.39
C VAL A 154 -16.98 1.70 -7.70
N MET A 155 -17.13 2.52 -8.75
CA MET A 155 -16.48 2.28 -10.04
C MET A 155 -14.94 2.26 -9.89
N GLU A 156 -14.36 3.27 -9.26
CA GLU A 156 -12.90 3.38 -9.08
C GLU A 156 -12.39 2.28 -8.14
N LEU A 157 -13.08 2.00 -7.03
CA LEU A 157 -12.69 0.96 -6.07
C LEU A 157 -12.79 -0.47 -6.64
N ARG A 158 -13.70 -0.71 -7.58
CA ARG A 158 -13.73 -1.98 -8.33
C ARG A 158 -12.49 -2.15 -9.20
N GLN A 159 -12.05 -1.09 -9.89
CA GLN A 159 -10.78 -1.14 -10.65
C GLN A 159 -9.61 -1.42 -9.70
N ALA A 160 -9.55 -0.74 -8.55
CA ALA A 160 -8.53 -0.97 -7.55
C ALA A 160 -8.51 -2.43 -7.05
N THR A 161 -9.69 -3.01 -6.79
CA THR A 161 -9.82 -4.41 -6.33
C THR A 161 -9.41 -5.42 -7.42
N THR A 162 -9.70 -5.12 -8.70
CA THR A 162 -9.24 -5.96 -9.81
C THR A 162 -7.72 -6.01 -9.91
N LEU A 163 -7.05 -4.88 -9.64
CA LEU A 163 -5.60 -4.76 -9.71
C LEU A 163 -4.88 -5.25 -8.45
N ASP A 164 -5.51 -5.11 -7.28
CA ASP A 164 -5.01 -5.61 -6.00
C ASP A 164 -6.13 -6.32 -5.21
N PRO A 165 -6.36 -7.61 -5.49
CA PRO A 165 -7.46 -8.36 -4.90
C PRO A 165 -7.21 -8.77 -3.44
N VAL A 166 -6.00 -8.58 -2.89
CA VAL A 166 -5.67 -9.03 -1.51
C VAL A 166 -5.54 -7.86 -0.53
N SER A 167 -5.85 -6.64 -0.96
CA SER A 167 -5.87 -5.47 -0.08
C SER A 167 -7.14 -5.40 0.77
N ALA A 168 -6.98 -5.64 2.08
CA ALA A 168 -8.06 -5.50 3.05
C ALA A 168 -8.65 -4.08 3.07
N SER A 169 -7.81 -3.05 2.89
CA SER A 169 -8.23 -1.65 2.88
C SER A 169 -9.10 -1.30 1.68
N ILE A 170 -8.71 -1.75 0.48
CA ILE A 170 -9.47 -1.52 -0.76
C ILE A 170 -10.81 -2.25 -0.68
N ALA A 171 -10.81 -3.52 -0.26
CA ALA A 171 -12.03 -4.29 -0.09
C ALA A 171 -12.97 -3.65 0.95
N ASN A 172 -12.44 -3.16 2.06
CA ASN A 172 -13.20 -2.45 3.08
C ASN A 172 -13.88 -1.19 2.51
N ASP A 173 -13.13 -0.38 1.78
CA ASP A 173 -13.64 0.88 1.24
C ASP A 173 -14.65 0.64 0.12
N LEU A 174 -14.46 -0.41 -0.71
CA LEU A 174 -15.45 -0.84 -1.69
C LEU A 174 -16.75 -1.27 -1.01
N GLY A 175 -16.66 -2.08 0.04
CA GLY A 175 -17.81 -2.49 0.84
C GLY A 175 -18.55 -1.30 1.45
N TYR A 176 -17.79 -0.34 1.99
CA TYR A 176 -18.36 0.90 2.53
C TYR A 176 -19.06 1.72 1.45
N ALA A 177 -18.41 1.94 0.30
CA ALA A 177 -18.99 2.68 -0.81
C ALA A 177 -20.27 2.03 -1.36
N LEU A 178 -20.31 0.70 -1.47
CA LEU A 178 -21.50 -0.05 -1.87
C LEU A 178 -22.66 0.13 -0.87
N MET A 179 -22.40 0.02 0.43
CA MET A 179 -23.41 0.28 1.46
C MET A 179 -23.96 1.71 1.38
N ARG A 180 -23.06 2.69 1.22
CA ARG A 180 -23.41 4.11 1.11
C ARG A 180 -24.16 4.45 -0.19
N GLY A 181 -23.85 3.74 -1.28
CA GLY A 181 -24.57 3.80 -2.56
C GLY A 181 -25.89 3.02 -2.57
N GLY A 182 -26.26 2.38 -1.47
CA GLY A 182 -27.51 1.60 -1.31
C GLY A 182 -27.47 0.19 -1.91
N ALA A 183 -26.31 -0.27 -2.39
CA ALA A 183 -26.09 -1.61 -2.89
C ALA A 183 -25.70 -2.58 -1.75
N LEU A 184 -26.55 -2.66 -0.71
CA LEU A 184 -26.25 -3.36 0.54
C LEU A 184 -25.91 -4.85 0.34
N GLN A 185 -26.59 -5.52 -0.59
CA GLN A 185 -26.35 -6.94 -0.86
C GLN A 185 -25.02 -7.17 -1.58
N GLU A 186 -24.65 -6.30 -2.52
CA GLU A 186 -23.36 -6.37 -3.20
C GLU A 186 -22.18 -6.11 -2.25
N ALA A 187 -22.38 -5.33 -1.19
CA ALA A 187 -21.35 -5.05 -0.19
C ALA A 187 -20.87 -6.29 0.57
N LYS A 188 -21.66 -7.39 0.61
CA LYS A 188 -21.35 -8.59 1.40
C LYS A 188 -19.96 -9.14 1.11
N VAL A 189 -19.65 -9.38 -0.15
CA VAL A 189 -18.38 -10.01 -0.56
C VAL A 189 -17.17 -9.16 -0.14
N PRO A 190 -17.05 -7.88 -0.55
CA PRO A 190 -15.90 -7.06 -0.19
C PRO A 190 -15.78 -6.82 1.32
N VAL A 191 -16.90 -6.67 2.04
CA VAL A 191 -16.90 -6.55 3.51
C VAL A 191 -16.33 -7.80 4.18
N MET A 192 -16.80 -8.98 3.79
CA MET A 192 -16.34 -10.23 4.40
C MET A 192 -14.89 -10.54 4.03
N GLN A 193 -14.48 -10.23 2.80
CA GLN A 193 -13.10 -10.35 2.35
C GLN A 193 -12.16 -9.46 3.17
N ALA A 194 -12.50 -8.19 3.38
CA ALA A 194 -11.72 -7.29 4.23
C ALA A 194 -11.60 -7.83 5.66
N LEU A 195 -12.70 -8.32 6.23
CA LEU A 195 -12.73 -8.88 7.58
C LEU A 195 -11.86 -10.15 7.72
N GLN A 196 -11.79 -10.98 6.67
CA GLN A 196 -10.93 -12.17 6.67
C GLN A 196 -9.45 -11.84 6.46
N LEU A 197 -9.15 -10.80 5.68
CA LEU A 197 -7.77 -10.36 5.43
C LEU A 197 -7.17 -9.61 6.63
N ASP A 198 -7.96 -8.80 7.33
CA ASP A 198 -7.49 -8.02 8.48
C ASP A 198 -8.62 -7.79 9.51
N GLY A 199 -9.00 -8.87 10.19
CA GLY A 199 -10.05 -8.87 11.22
C GLY A 199 -9.66 -8.22 12.55
N ALA A 200 -8.39 -7.84 12.72
CA ALA A 200 -7.92 -7.14 13.92
C ALA A 200 -8.10 -5.61 13.81
N ASN A 201 -8.29 -5.09 12.58
CA ASN A 201 -8.43 -3.67 12.33
C ASN A 201 -9.81 -3.14 12.74
N PRO A 202 -9.88 -2.21 13.71
CA PRO A 202 -11.16 -1.70 14.23
C PRO A 202 -12.04 -1.05 13.16
N ARG A 203 -11.44 -0.44 12.11
CA ARG A 203 -12.20 0.18 11.00
C ARG A 203 -12.92 -0.89 10.19
N ILE A 204 -12.23 -1.99 9.87
CA ILE A 204 -12.79 -3.10 9.10
C ILE A 204 -13.90 -3.79 9.89
N VAL A 205 -13.65 -4.08 11.18
CA VAL A 205 -14.67 -4.64 12.08
C VAL A 205 -15.89 -3.71 12.17
N SER A 206 -15.66 -2.40 12.27
CA SER A 206 -16.75 -1.41 12.34
C SER A 206 -17.61 -1.44 11.07
N ASN A 207 -16.99 -1.43 9.88
CA ASN A 207 -17.73 -1.48 8.62
C ASN A 207 -18.44 -2.81 8.40
N ALA A 208 -17.86 -3.93 8.83
CA ALA A 208 -18.53 -5.23 8.83
C ALA A 208 -19.74 -5.26 9.76
N ALA A 209 -19.62 -4.67 10.95
CA ALA A 209 -20.73 -4.52 11.88
C ALA A 209 -21.84 -3.62 11.31
N VAL A 210 -21.49 -2.51 10.64
CA VAL A 210 -22.47 -1.65 9.93
C VAL A 210 -23.26 -2.47 8.91
N TRP A 211 -22.56 -3.24 8.07
CA TRP A 211 -23.20 -4.11 7.07
C TRP A 211 -24.14 -5.13 7.72
N MET A 212 -23.65 -5.88 8.72
CA MET A 212 -24.44 -6.89 9.41
C MET A 212 -25.67 -6.31 10.10
N MET A 213 -25.56 -5.13 10.71
CA MET A 213 -26.68 -4.44 11.34
C MET A 213 -27.73 -4.01 10.31
N ALA A 214 -27.29 -3.44 9.18
CA ALA A 214 -28.18 -2.99 8.10
C ALA A 214 -28.86 -4.19 7.39
N ASP A 215 -28.18 -5.32 7.29
CA ASP A 215 -28.69 -6.59 6.74
C ASP A 215 -29.59 -7.37 7.73
N GLY A 216 -29.78 -6.85 8.94
CA GLY A 216 -30.68 -7.44 9.96
C GLY A 216 -30.01 -8.46 10.89
N LYS A 217 -28.73 -8.76 10.73
CA LYS A 217 -27.93 -9.68 11.57
C LYS A 217 -27.46 -9.01 12.86
N ARG A 218 -28.38 -8.38 13.60
CA ARG A 218 -28.05 -7.50 14.73
C ARG A 218 -27.32 -8.19 15.88
N ALA A 219 -27.70 -9.42 16.21
CA ALA A 219 -27.06 -10.20 17.27
C ALA A 219 -25.61 -10.52 16.94
N GLN A 220 -25.33 -10.96 15.71
CA GLN A 220 -23.97 -11.27 15.24
C GLN A 220 -23.09 -10.03 15.24
N ALA A 221 -23.60 -8.91 14.74
CA ALA A 221 -22.87 -7.65 14.76
C ALA A 221 -22.54 -7.19 16.19
N THR A 222 -23.50 -7.32 17.12
CA THR A 222 -23.31 -6.93 18.52
C THR A 222 -22.23 -7.78 19.19
N ALA A 223 -22.27 -9.10 19.01
CA ALA A 223 -21.26 -10.02 19.53
C ALA A 223 -19.87 -9.72 18.94
N MET A 224 -19.79 -9.48 17.63
CA MET A 224 -18.54 -9.11 16.95
C MET A 224 -17.94 -7.81 17.50
N MET A 225 -18.74 -6.76 17.67
CA MET A 225 -18.25 -5.49 18.21
C MET A 225 -17.79 -5.62 19.68
N GLN A 226 -18.44 -6.47 20.47
CA GLN A 226 -18.04 -6.77 21.85
C GLN A 226 -16.72 -7.55 21.89
N GLN A 227 -16.58 -8.59 21.05
CA GLN A 227 -15.36 -9.38 20.94
C GLN A 227 -14.16 -8.53 20.51
N ALA A 228 -14.38 -7.56 19.62
CA ALA A 228 -13.36 -6.61 19.19
C ALA A 228 -13.13 -5.45 20.19
N ASN A 229 -13.78 -5.48 21.37
CA ASN A 229 -13.68 -4.47 22.42
C ASN A 229 -13.94 -3.03 21.91
N LEU A 230 -14.87 -2.87 20.97
CA LEU A 230 -15.18 -1.54 20.45
C LEU A 230 -15.84 -0.68 21.55
N PRO A 231 -15.37 0.57 21.76
CA PRO A 231 -15.97 1.49 22.72
C PRO A 231 -17.46 1.68 22.48
N GLU A 232 -18.25 1.91 23.54
CA GLU A 232 -19.70 2.13 23.40
C GLU A 232 -20.02 3.30 22.45
N SER A 233 -19.20 4.36 22.44
CA SER A 233 -19.33 5.47 21.50
C SER A 233 -19.23 5.02 20.04
N THR A 234 -18.25 4.16 19.73
CA THR A 234 -18.08 3.55 18.39
C THR A 234 -19.25 2.64 18.06
N ARG A 235 -19.68 1.78 18.99
CA ARG A 235 -20.84 0.88 18.80
C ARG A 235 -22.13 1.66 18.55
N ALA A 236 -22.32 2.79 19.24
CA ALA A 236 -23.45 3.70 19.01
C ALA A 236 -23.39 4.35 17.62
N ALA A 237 -22.21 4.80 17.19
CA ALA A 237 -22.01 5.35 15.83
C ALA A 237 -22.32 4.31 14.74
N ILE A 238 -21.87 3.06 14.93
CA ILE A 238 -22.16 1.93 14.02
C ILE A 238 -23.67 1.70 13.90
N ARG A 239 -24.41 1.68 15.02
CA ARG A 239 -25.87 1.54 15.01
C ARG A 239 -26.55 2.65 14.21
N LYS A 240 -26.18 3.90 14.47
CA LYS A 240 -26.73 5.07 13.78
C LYS A 240 -26.48 5.02 12.27
N GLU A 241 -25.28 4.63 11.87
CA GLU A 241 -24.90 4.53 10.47
C GLU A 241 -25.64 3.38 9.76
N ALA A 242 -25.73 2.22 10.39
CA ALA A 242 -26.47 1.07 9.86
C ALA A 242 -27.96 1.38 9.65
N GLU A 243 -28.60 2.08 10.59
CA GLU A 243 -29.98 2.54 10.45
C GLU A 243 -30.15 3.51 9.28
N ARG A 244 -29.21 4.44 9.11
CA ARG A 244 -29.23 5.39 7.99
C ARG A 244 -29.15 4.65 6.65
N ILE A 245 -28.26 3.66 6.54
CA ILE A 245 -28.13 2.81 5.34
C ILE A 245 -29.41 2.00 5.12
N ALA A 246 -29.93 1.32 6.15
CA ALA A 246 -31.15 0.51 6.04
C ALA A 246 -32.36 1.34 5.56
N ARG A 247 -32.55 2.55 6.11
CA ARG A 247 -33.61 3.48 5.67
C ARG A 247 -33.43 3.89 4.21
N ALA A 248 -32.20 4.20 3.78
CA ALA A 248 -31.92 4.57 2.39
C ALA A 248 -32.22 3.42 1.41
N VAL A 249 -31.86 2.19 1.77
CA VAL A 249 -32.17 0.98 0.98
C VAL A 249 -33.67 0.77 0.85
N GLN A 250 -34.42 0.87 1.95
CA GLN A 250 -35.89 0.74 1.94
C GLN A 250 -36.57 1.82 1.10
N ALA A 251 -36.12 3.08 1.22
CA ALA A 251 -36.67 4.19 0.44
C ALA A 251 -36.47 3.96 -1.07
N ARG A 252 -35.30 3.46 -1.47
CA ARG A 252 -35.00 3.14 -2.88
C ARG A 252 -35.83 1.97 -3.40
N ALA A 253 -36.04 0.94 -2.59
CA ALA A 253 -36.91 -0.19 -2.94
C ALA A 253 -38.37 0.26 -3.12
N GLY A 254 -38.87 1.12 -2.23
CA GLY A 254 -40.23 1.69 -2.33
C GLY A 254 -40.42 2.57 -3.57
N ALA A 255 -39.42 3.39 -3.92
CA ALA A 255 -39.46 4.23 -5.13
C ALA A 255 -39.40 3.42 -6.43
N GLY A 256 -38.63 2.33 -6.47
CA GLY A 256 -38.60 1.42 -7.62
C GLY A 256 -39.92 0.67 -7.83
N SER A 257 -40.62 0.35 -6.73
CA SER A 257 -41.94 -0.29 -6.79
C SER A 257 -43.05 0.67 -7.21
N SER A 258 -42.99 1.96 -6.86
CA SER A 258 -44.00 2.95 -7.26
C SER A 258 -43.88 3.40 -8.73
N ALA A 259 -42.66 3.43 -9.28
CA ALA A 259 -42.42 3.72 -10.70
C ALA A 259 -42.84 2.58 -11.64
N GLY A 260 -42.93 1.34 -11.14
CA GLY A 260 -43.39 0.16 -11.91
C GLY A 260 -44.90 0.02 -12.06
N GLY A 261 -45.71 0.87 -11.40
CA GLY A 261 -47.17 0.76 -11.34
C GLY A 261 -47.97 1.36 -12.51
N LYS A 262 -47.31 1.90 -13.54
CA LYS A 262 -47.96 2.42 -14.75
C LYS A 262 -47.27 1.94 -16.03
N VAL A 263 -47.28 0.63 -16.26
CA VAL A 263 -47.18 0.12 -17.63
C VAL A 263 -48.60 -0.24 -18.05
N ALA A 264 -49.27 0.70 -18.73
CA ALA A 264 -50.49 0.42 -19.44
C ALA A 264 -50.21 -0.74 -20.40
N ALA A 265 -51.07 -1.76 -20.37
CA ALA A 265 -50.99 -2.94 -21.22
C ALA A 265 -50.92 -2.53 -22.69
N ALA A 266 -49.71 -2.55 -23.25
CA ALA A 266 -49.53 -2.55 -24.70
C ALA A 266 -49.96 -3.93 -25.21
N ARG A 267 -50.97 -3.94 -26.09
CA ARG A 267 -51.40 -5.13 -26.84
C ARG A 267 -50.17 -5.83 -27.46
N PRO A 268 -50.10 -7.17 -27.44
CA PRO A 268 -49.01 -7.89 -28.08
C PRO A 268 -49.08 -7.66 -29.59
N LEU A 269 -48.03 -7.04 -30.15
CA LEU A 269 -47.77 -7.06 -31.57
C LEU A 269 -47.29 -8.48 -31.93
N ALA A 270 -48.00 -9.11 -32.85
CA ALA A 270 -47.68 -10.44 -33.37
C ALA A 270 -46.26 -10.47 -33.95
N MET A 271 -45.49 -11.48 -33.57
CA MET A 271 -44.24 -11.82 -34.25
C MET A 271 -44.56 -12.54 -35.56
N SER A 272 -44.15 -11.96 -36.68
CA SER A 272 -43.90 -12.70 -37.93
C SER A 272 -42.46 -12.44 -38.37
N ASP A 273 -41.72 -13.54 -38.45
CA ASP A 273 -40.57 -13.81 -39.34
C ASP A 273 -39.27 -13.01 -39.18
N ALA A 274 -38.35 -13.60 -38.39
CA ALA A 274 -36.90 -13.38 -38.53
C ALA A 274 -36.16 -14.72 -38.46
N ARG A 275 -36.41 -15.59 -39.47
CA ARG A 275 -35.66 -16.82 -39.72
C ARG A 275 -34.82 -16.64 -40.99
N ALA A 276 -33.84 -15.73 -40.96
CA ALA A 276 -32.85 -15.57 -42.03
C ALA A 276 -31.66 -14.69 -41.58
N ALA A 277 -30.78 -15.19 -40.71
CA ALA A 277 -29.41 -14.65 -40.55
C ALA A 277 -28.46 -15.58 -39.75
N GLN A 278 -28.67 -16.90 -39.77
CA GLN A 278 -27.78 -17.89 -39.13
C GLN A 278 -27.08 -18.82 -40.15
N ALA A 279 -26.84 -18.34 -41.36
CA ALA A 279 -25.99 -19.01 -42.34
C ALA A 279 -24.85 -18.05 -42.72
N GLY A 280 -23.76 -18.10 -41.95
CA GLY A 280 -22.61 -17.21 -42.16
C GLY A 280 -21.45 -17.42 -41.20
N VAL A 281 -21.26 -18.64 -40.69
CA VAL A 281 -20.00 -19.05 -40.05
C VAL A 281 -19.65 -20.42 -40.61
N GLN A 282 -18.79 -20.46 -41.62
CA GLN A 282 -17.90 -21.58 -42.02
C GLN A 282 -17.49 -21.40 -43.49
N ALA A 283 -16.32 -20.79 -43.73
CA ALA A 283 -15.43 -21.10 -44.86
C ALA A 283 -14.27 -20.08 -44.89
N ALA A 284 -13.19 -20.34 -44.14
CA ALA A 284 -11.85 -19.82 -44.45
C ALA A 284 -10.79 -20.47 -43.56
N VAL A 285 -10.62 -21.80 -43.65
CA VAL A 285 -9.37 -22.49 -43.29
C VAL A 285 -9.18 -23.67 -44.26
N GLN A 286 -8.25 -23.48 -45.20
CA GLN A 286 -7.39 -24.47 -45.89
C GLN A 286 -8.04 -25.42 -46.94
N PRO A 287 -7.26 -26.01 -47.88
CA PRO A 287 -5.87 -26.48 -47.81
C PRO A 287 -4.79 -25.40 -47.97
#